data_AF-G0QC23-F1
#
_entry.id   AF-G0QC23-F1
#
_cell.length_a   1.000
_cell.length_b   1.000
_cell.length_c   1.000
_cell.angle_alpha   90.00
_cell.angle_beta   90.00
_cell.angle_gamma   90.00
#
_symmetry.space_group_name_H-M   'P 1'
#
loop_
_entity.id
_entity.type
_entity.pdbx_description
1 polymer ?
#
loop_
_entity_poly.entity_id
_entity_poly.type
_entity_poly.pdbx_seq_one_letter_code
_entity_poly.pdbx_strand_id
1 'polypeptide(L)'
;MDVVVKPSGDQDLLADNLSRRFDGVKRTDQCVVVKTDRPEGLSTVPGVEWYELEDGQRQVGVGGSCVGEDTAFKQIESRSDAAEALAATLDGFSLVVRTERRWDLKCLKRFNPDIKNLKSGDPDLLGLQRLEDTDFSPPEQDEAEELYRLLQP
;
A
#
# COMPACT_ATOMS: atom_id res chain seq x y z
N MET A 1 20.20 0.49 -5.90
CA MET A 1 20.49 -0.88 -6.36
C MET A 1 19.41 -1.31 -7.34
N ASP A 2 19.69 -2.31 -8.16
CA ASP A 2 18.68 -2.92 -9.04
C ASP A 2 18.02 -4.08 -8.28
N VAL A 3 16.70 -4.03 -8.13
CA VAL A 3 15.90 -5.02 -7.40
C VAL A 3 15.00 -5.75 -8.38
N VAL A 4 15.04 -7.08 -8.37
CA VAL A 4 14.22 -7.91 -9.26
C VAL A 4 12.91 -8.24 -8.57
N VAL A 5 11.80 -7.77 -9.13
CA VAL A 5 10.46 -7.90 -8.55
C VAL A 5 9.65 -8.89 -9.37
N LYS A 6 9.07 -9.87 -8.69
CA LYS A 6 8.14 -10.82 -9.29
C LYS A 6 6.69 -10.35 -9.12
N PRO A 7 5.94 -10.20 -10.22
CA PRO A 7 4.51 -9.95 -10.13
C PRO A 7 3.74 -11.20 -9.71
N SER A 8 2.78 -11.05 -8.79
CA SER A 8 1.77 -12.07 -8.46
C SER A 8 0.60 -12.08 -9.44
N GLY A 9 0.51 -11.10 -10.33
CA GLY A 9 -0.57 -10.92 -11.29
C GLY A 9 -0.09 -10.28 -12.59
N ASP A 10 -0.83 -9.28 -13.06
CA ASP A 10 -0.53 -8.58 -14.31
C ASP A 10 0.77 -7.75 -14.19
N GLN A 11 1.76 -8.11 -15.01
CA GLN A 11 3.08 -7.50 -15.01
C GLN A 11 3.05 -6.06 -15.51
N ASP A 12 2.18 -5.73 -16.47
CA ASP A 12 2.10 -4.39 -17.03
C ASP A 12 1.52 -3.42 -16.00
N LEU A 13 0.47 -3.85 -15.29
CA LEU A 13 -0.10 -3.10 -14.17
C LEU A 13 0.90 -2.91 -13.03
N LEU A 14 1.69 -3.94 -12.71
CA LEU A 14 2.72 -3.81 -11.67
C LEU A 14 3.84 -2.85 -12.09
N ALA A 15 4.32 -2.96 -13.33
CA ALA A 15 5.38 -2.08 -13.81
C ALA A 15 4.94 -0.62 -13.82
N ASP A 16 3.70 -0.34 -14.24
CA ASP A 16 3.16 1.03 -14.22
C ASP A 16 3.00 1.56 -12.78
N ASN A 17 2.56 0.72 -11.83
CA ASN A 17 2.49 1.08 -10.41
C ASN A 17 3.88 1.39 -9.82
N LEU A 18 4.88 0.55 -10.13
CA LEU A 18 6.25 0.74 -9.68
C LEU A 18 6.90 1.98 -10.30
N SER A 19 6.62 2.29 -11.57
CA SER A 19 7.20 3.43 -12.30
C SER A 19 6.81 4.79 -11.71
N ARG A 20 5.72 4.85 -10.94
CA ARG A 20 5.27 6.08 -10.26
C ARG A 20 5.93 6.28 -8.90
N ARG A 21 6.42 5.21 -8.26
CA ARG A 21 7.00 5.22 -6.91
C ARG A 21 8.53 5.13 -6.93
N PHE A 22 9.07 4.55 -7.98
CA PHE A 22 10.49 4.28 -8.12
C PHE A 22 10.99 4.69 -9.50
N ASP A 23 12.21 5.21 -9.53
CA ASP A 23 12.88 5.55 -10.77
C ASP A 23 13.48 4.31 -11.44
N GLY A 24 13.68 4.39 -12.76
CA GLY A 24 14.46 3.38 -13.49
C GLY A 24 13.80 2.00 -13.59
N VAL A 25 12.48 1.92 -13.50
CA VAL A 25 11.72 0.68 -13.67
C VAL A 25 11.85 0.15 -15.09
N LYS A 26 12.25 -1.13 -15.21
CA LYS A 26 12.42 -1.84 -16.48
C LYS A 26 11.64 -3.14 -16.47
N ARG A 27 10.93 -3.38 -17.56
CA ARG A 27 10.20 -4.62 -17.80
C ARG A 27 11.17 -5.67 -18.36
N THR A 28 11.10 -6.89 -17.86
CA THR A 28 11.79 -8.08 -18.41
C THR A 28 10.76 -9.16 -18.76
N ASP A 29 11.17 -10.32 -19.27
CA ASP A 29 10.20 -11.32 -19.77
C ASP A 29 9.25 -11.89 -18.70
N GLN A 30 9.65 -11.91 -17.43
CA GLN A 30 8.85 -12.49 -16.34
C GLN A 30 8.90 -11.72 -15.01
N CYS A 31 9.64 -10.61 -14.98
CA CYS A 31 9.91 -9.82 -13.78
C CYS A 31 9.97 -8.31 -14.12
N VAL A 32 9.88 -7.48 -13.09
CA VAL A 32 10.11 -6.03 -13.18
C VAL A 32 11.39 -5.70 -12.41
N VAL A 33 12.33 -5.00 -13.04
CA VAL A 33 13.54 -4.53 -12.38
C VAL A 33 13.31 -3.10 -11.95
N VAL A 34 13.49 -2.81 -10.66
CA VAL A 34 13.28 -1.49 -10.07
C VAL A 34 14.60 -0.97 -9.54
N LYS A 35 14.93 0.29 -9.86
CA LYS A 35 16.12 0.94 -9.32
C LYS A 35 15.75 1.76 -8.10
N THR A 36 16.04 1.25 -6.91
CA THR A 36 15.70 1.90 -5.65
C THR A 36 16.84 1.77 -4.65
N ASP A 37 17.00 2.73 -3.75
CA ASP A 37 17.84 2.64 -2.55
C ASP A 37 17.04 2.18 -1.32
N ARG A 38 15.71 2.13 -1.44
CA ARG A 38 14.76 1.69 -0.40
C ARG A 38 13.90 0.53 -0.94
N PRO A 39 14.37 -0.71 -0.83
CA PRO A 39 13.70 -1.87 -1.40
C PRO A 39 12.53 -2.34 -0.52
N GLU A 40 12.53 -1.94 0.74
CA GLU A 40 11.57 -2.38 1.76
C GLU A 40 10.14 -1.94 1.39
N GLY A 41 10.01 -0.76 0.76
CA GLY A 41 8.75 -0.27 0.22
C GLY A 41 8.11 -1.18 -0.84
N LEU A 42 8.88 -2.05 -1.51
CA LEU A 42 8.34 -3.03 -2.47
C LEU A 42 7.50 -4.11 -1.78
N SER A 43 7.79 -4.40 -0.50
CA SER A 43 7.04 -5.35 0.31
C SER A 43 5.60 -4.92 0.57
N THR A 44 5.29 -3.65 0.29
CA THR A 44 3.98 -3.02 0.56
C THR A 44 3.19 -2.71 -0.72
N VAL A 45 3.78 -2.99 -1.89
CA VAL A 45 3.13 -2.79 -3.18
C VAL A 45 2.25 -4.00 -3.50
N PRO A 46 0.91 -3.83 -3.63
CA PRO A 46 0.03 -4.91 -4.04
C PRO A 46 0.38 -5.38 -5.46
N GLY A 47 0.42 -6.69 -5.67
CA GLY A 47 0.87 -7.27 -6.92
C GLY A 47 2.34 -7.70 -6.92
N VAL A 48 3.13 -7.37 -5.88
CA VAL A 48 4.49 -7.91 -5.70
C VAL A 48 4.42 -9.24 -4.95
N GLU A 49 4.74 -10.34 -5.62
CA GLU A 49 4.81 -11.67 -5.01
C GLU A 49 6.06 -11.81 -4.12
N TRP A 50 7.21 -11.46 -4.69
CA TRP A 50 8.49 -11.42 -4.01
C TRP A 50 9.42 -10.47 -4.75
N TYR A 51 10.49 -10.03 -4.09
CA TYR A 51 11.54 -9.26 -4.71
C TYR A 51 12.92 -9.72 -4.22
N GLU A 52 13.91 -9.64 -5.10
CA GLU A 52 15.27 -10.11 -4.86
C GLU A 52 16.23 -8.92 -4.85
N LEU A 53 16.96 -8.77 -3.74
CA LEU A 53 17.97 -7.75 -3.52
C LEU A 53 19.28 -8.10 -4.24
N GLU A 54 20.18 -7.12 -4.37
CA GLU A 54 21.48 -7.29 -5.07
C GLU A 54 22.40 -8.32 -4.39
N ASP A 55 22.16 -8.64 -3.12
CA ASP A 55 22.87 -9.67 -2.35
C ASP A 55 22.27 -11.09 -2.53
N GLY A 56 21.24 -11.23 -3.37
CA GLY A 56 20.52 -12.48 -3.63
C GLY A 56 19.48 -12.85 -2.58
N GLN A 57 19.23 -12.00 -1.57
CA GLN A 57 18.17 -12.24 -0.60
C GLN A 57 16.80 -11.97 -1.21
N ARG A 58 15.89 -12.93 -1.07
CA ARG A 58 14.49 -12.81 -1.47
C ARG A 58 13.64 -12.38 -0.30
N GLN A 59 12.90 -11.30 -0.51
CA GLN A 59 11.90 -10.81 0.41
C GLN A 59 10.50 -11.08 -0.15
N VAL A 60 9.58 -11.40 0.75
CA VAL A 60 8.18 -11.68 0.41
C VAL A 60 7.45 -10.35 0.27
N GLY A 61 6.69 -10.19 -0.82
CA GLY A 61 5.82 -9.05 -0.99
C GLY A 61 4.40 -9.32 -0.53
N VAL A 62 3.55 -8.29 -0.62
CA VAL A 62 2.12 -8.36 -0.30
C VAL A 62 1.39 -9.48 -1.07
N GLY A 63 1.81 -9.75 -2.30
CA GLY A 63 1.11 -10.58 -3.27
C GLY A 63 -0.21 -9.96 -3.70
N GLY A 64 -1.12 -10.82 -4.16
CA GLY A 64 -2.49 -10.44 -4.50
C GLY A 64 -2.69 -9.87 -5.91
N SER A 65 -3.91 -9.41 -6.18
CA SER A 65 -4.24 -8.75 -7.44
C SER A 65 -3.70 -7.33 -7.45
N CYS A 66 -3.03 -6.94 -8.54
CA CYS A 66 -2.63 -5.55 -8.78
C CYS A 66 -3.88 -4.65 -8.64
N VAL A 67 -3.91 -3.79 -7.64
CA VAL A 67 -4.95 -2.76 -7.50
C VAL A 67 -4.62 -1.59 -8.43
N GLY A 68 -5.66 -0.94 -8.95
CA GLY A 68 -5.54 0.20 -9.86
C GLY A 68 -4.69 1.33 -9.26
N GLU A 69 -4.10 2.13 -10.17
CA GLU A 69 -2.92 2.99 -9.97
C GLU A 69 -2.98 4.01 -8.82
N ASP A 70 -4.16 4.35 -8.34
CA ASP A 70 -4.36 5.32 -7.26
C ASP A 70 -4.87 4.66 -5.97
N THR A 71 -4.87 3.33 -5.84
CA THR A 71 -5.53 2.65 -4.70
C THR A 71 -4.54 2.14 -3.65
N ALA A 72 -4.58 2.73 -2.45
CA ALA A 72 -3.85 2.26 -1.26
C ALA A 72 -4.75 1.38 -0.38
N PHE A 73 -4.17 0.33 0.20
CA PHE A 73 -4.85 -0.52 1.18
C PHE A 73 -4.30 -0.28 2.59
N LYS A 74 -5.17 -0.14 3.59
CA LYS A 74 -4.76 -0.02 5.01
C LYS A 74 -5.72 -0.73 5.95
N GLN A 75 -5.19 -1.54 6.86
CA GLN A 75 -5.96 -2.06 7.99
C GLN A 75 -5.92 -1.02 9.12
N ILE A 76 -7.08 -0.64 9.67
CA ILE A 76 -7.20 0.39 10.70
C ILE A 76 -7.65 -0.25 12.00
N GLU A 77 -6.71 -0.43 12.92
CA GLU A 77 -6.90 -0.96 14.28
C GLU A 77 -6.62 0.12 15.33
N SER A 78 -5.77 1.09 14.98
CA SER A 78 -5.31 2.18 15.83
C SER A 78 -5.70 3.58 15.28
N ARG A 79 -5.41 4.61 16.09
CA ARG A 79 -5.54 6.02 15.64
C ARG A 79 -4.44 6.41 14.65
N SER A 80 -3.25 5.85 14.80
CA SER A 80 -2.13 6.06 13.87
C SER A 80 -2.51 5.59 12.48
N ASP A 81 -3.08 4.37 12.38
CA ASP A 81 -3.48 3.78 11.11
C ASP A 81 -4.56 4.63 10.41
N ALA A 82 -5.44 5.27 11.19
CA ALA A 82 -6.44 6.18 10.66
C ALA A 82 -5.82 7.50 10.15
N ALA A 83 -4.80 8.02 10.85
CA ALA A 83 -4.04 9.18 10.40
C ALA A 83 -3.22 8.88 9.15
N GLU A 84 -2.61 7.70 9.07
CA GLU A 84 -1.88 7.22 7.89
C GLU A 84 -2.81 7.02 6.68
N ALA A 85 -4.00 6.45 6.91
CA ALA A 85 -5.02 6.37 5.86
C ALA A 85 -5.43 7.78 5.38
N LEU A 86 -5.57 8.74 6.30
CA LEU A 86 -5.86 10.13 5.93
C LEU A 86 -4.70 10.73 5.12
N ALA A 87 -3.45 10.52 5.52
CA ALA A 87 -2.28 10.99 4.77
C ALA A 87 -2.28 10.44 3.35
N ALA A 88 -2.51 9.13 3.17
CA ALA A 88 -2.65 8.53 1.85
C ALA A 88 -3.80 9.15 1.04
N THR A 89 -4.92 9.48 1.68
CA THR A 89 -6.02 10.21 1.00
C THR A 89 -5.57 11.59 0.52
N LEU A 90 -4.86 12.35 1.35
CA LEU A 90 -4.40 13.70 1.03
C LEU A 90 -3.36 13.70 -0.10
N ASP A 91 -2.55 12.64 -0.17
CA ASP A 91 -1.60 12.40 -1.26
C ASP A 91 -2.26 11.91 -2.56
N GLY A 92 -3.59 11.84 -2.59
CA GLY A 92 -4.38 11.54 -3.79
C GLY A 92 -4.71 10.06 -3.98
N PHE A 93 -4.43 9.20 -2.98
CA PHE A 93 -4.77 7.78 -3.07
C PHE A 93 -6.26 7.54 -2.76
N SER A 94 -6.94 6.85 -3.66
CA SER A 94 -8.12 6.04 -3.38
C SER A 94 -7.82 5.01 -2.29
N LEU A 95 -8.72 4.82 -1.35
CA LEU A 95 -8.47 3.99 -0.18
C LEU A 95 -9.35 2.76 -0.16
N VAL A 96 -8.72 1.60 0.04
CA VAL A 96 -9.40 0.38 0.49
C VAL A 96 -8.98 0.15 1.92
N VAL A 97 -9.92 0.20 2.85
CA VAL A 97 -9.60 0.02 4.27
C VAL A 97 -10.25 -1.23 4.80
N ARG A 98 -9.60 -1.87 5.76
CA ARG A 98 -10.21 -2.91 6.58
C ARG A 98 -10.31 -2.41 8.00
N THR A 99 -11.54 -2.17 8.47
CA THR A 99 -11.71 -1.71 9.85
C THR A 99 -13.08 -2.05 10.43
N GLU A 100 -13.08 -2.39 11.71
CA GLU A 100 -14.28 -2.48 12.54
C GLU A 100 -14.60 -1.15 13.24
N ARG A 101 -13.67 -0.19 13.18
CA ARG A 101 -13.78 1.13 13.80
C ARG A 101 -14.63 2.06 12.95
N ARG A 102 -15.95 1.87 13.04
CA ARG A 102 -16.96 2.59 12.23
C ARG A 102 -16.84 4.11 12.30
N TRP A 103 -16.38 4.66 13.42
CA TRP A 103 -16.21 6.10 13.58
C TRP A 103 -15.06 6.63 12.71
N ASP A 104 -13.89 5.99 12.78
CA ASP A 104 -12.70 6.40 12.00
C ASP A 104 -12.97 6.27 10.50
N LEU A 105 -13.63 5.19 10.06
CA LEU A 105 -14.09 5.04 8.67
C LEU A 105 -15.04 6.18 8.24
N LYS A 106 -15.98 6.57 9.11
CA LYS A 106 -16.95 7.63 8.81
C LYS A 106 -16.24 8.98 8.65
N CYS A 107 -15.22 9.24 9.46
CA CYS A 107 -14.42 10.46 9.35
C CYS A 107 -13.56 10.45 8.08
N LEU A 108 -12.87 9.35 7.78
CA LEU A 108 -12.09 9.20 6.55
C LEU A 108 -12.96 9.37 5.30
N LYS A 109 -14.20 8.87 5.32
CA LYS A 109 -15.17 9.04 4.22
C LYS A 109 -15.55 10.49 3.92
N ARG A 110 -15.28 11.44 4.83
CA ARG A 110 -15.47 12.87 4.55
C ARG A 110 -14.40 13.40 3.61
N PHE A 111 -13.18 12.86 3.70
CA PHE A 111 -12.03 13.26 2.89
C PHE A 111 -11.93 12.42 1.63
N ASN A 112 -12.34 11.15 1.68
CA ASN A 112 -12.38 10.25 0.53
C ASN A 112 -13.73 9.50 0.47
N PRO A 113 -14.73 10.04 -0.26
CA PRO A 113 -16.07 9.45 -0.32
C PRO A 113 -16.07 8.06 -0.98
N ASP A 114 -15.07 7.74 -1.79
CA ASP A 114 -14.95 6.49 -2.54
C ASP A 114 -14.25 5.37 -1.74
N ILE A 115 -13.97 5.57 -0.45
CA ILE A 115 -13.38 4.53 0.41
C ILE A 115 -14.20 3.25 0.37
N LYS A 116 -13.54 2.17 -0.04
CA LYS A 116 -14.06 0.79 0.05
C LYS A 116 -13.68 0.20 1.40
N ASN A 117 -14.67 -0.19 2.21
CA ASN A 117 -14.41 -0.89 3.47
C ASN A 117 -14.59 -2.40 3.30
N LEU A 118 -13.54 -3.18 3.57
CA LEU A 118 -13.62 -4.63 3.65
C LEU A 118 -14.09 -5.05 5.04
N LYS A 119 -15.14 -5.88 5.11
CA LYS A 119 -15.63 -6.43 6.38
C LYS A 119 -14.72 -7.56 6.84
N SER A 120 -14.44 -7.62 8.14
CA SER A 120 -13.86 -8.82 8.76
C SER A 120 -14.75 -10.02 8.47
N GLY A 121 -14.32 -10.90 7.56
CA GLY A 121 -15.07 -12.08 7.14
C GLY A 121 -15.28 -12.21 5.63
N ASP A 122 -14.94 -11.20 4.82
CA ASP A 122 -14.82 -11.40 3.37
C ASP A 122 -13.53 -12.20 3.08
N PRO A 123 -13.64 -13.41 2.50
CA PRO A 123 -12.46 -14.13 2.04
C PRO A 123 -11.84 -13.35 0.89
N ASP A 124 -10.68 -12.74 1.16
CA ASP A 124 -9.68 -12.33 0.19
C ASP A 124 -10.21 -11.80 -1.16
N LEU A 125 -10.76 -10.57 -1.15
CA LEU A 125 -11.02 -9.86 -2.40
C LEU A 125 -9.74 -9.46 -3.15
N LEU A 126 -8.58 -9.55 -2.50
CA LEU A 126 -7.28 -9.25 -3.10
C LEU A 126 -6.23 -10.34 -2.90
N GLY A 127 -6.51 -11.44 -2.18
CA GLY A 127 -5.52 -12.51 -1.91
C GLY A 127 -4.36 -12.07 -1.00
N LEU A 128 -4.61 -11.12 -0.08
CA LEU A 128 -3.58 -10.48 0.74
C LEU A 128 -3.45 -11.27 2.05
N GLN A 129 -2.57 -12.27 2.07
CA GLN A 129 -2.40 -13.14 3.25
C GLN A 129 -1.68 -12.46 4.42
N ARG A 130 -0.92 -11.40 4.17
CA ARG A 130 -0.15 -10.69 5.18
C ARG A 130 0.23 -9.30 4.67
N LEU A 131 -0.26 -8.29 5.35
CA LEU A 131 0.29 -6.94 5.28
C LEU A 131 0.59 -6.56 6.73
N GLU A 132 1.88 -6.58 7.08
CA GLU A 132 2.37 -5.68 8.11
C GLU A 132 2.47 -4.28 7.47
N ASP A 133 2.36 -3.26 8.33
CA ASP A 133 2.08 -1.87 8.00
C ASP A 133 2.65 -1.34 6.68
N THR A 134 1.77 -0.68 5.91
CA THR A 134 2.10 0.07 4.69
C THR A 134 3.30 1.01 4.92
N ASP A 135 4.33 0.94 4.08
CA ASP A 135 5.53 1.80 4.02
C ASP A 135 5.20 3.19 3.43
N PHE A 136 4.08 3.76 3.87
CA PHE A 136 4.03 5.21 3.93
C PHE A 136 4.99 5.60 5.03
N SER A 137 5.85 6.61 4.84
CA SER A 137 6.57 7.19 5.98
C SER A 137 5.49 7.58 6.98
N PRO A 138 5.36 6.86 8.12
CA PRO A 138 4.29 7.18 9.03
C PRO A 138 4.55 8.61 9.48
N PRO A 139 3.52 9.47 9.49
CA PRO A 139 3.68 10.81 10.02
C PRO A 139 4.29 10.67 11.41
N GLU A 140 5.21 11.57 11.77
CA GLU A 140 5.79 11.54 13.12
C GLU A 140 4.64 11.54 14.15
N GLN A 141 4.82 10.96 15.34
CA GLN A 141 3.70 10.77 16.29
C GLN A 141 2.89 12.05 16.53
N ASP A 142 3.55 13.20 16.54
CA ASP A 142 2.93 14.52 16.65
C ASP A 142 2.10 14.89 15.41
N GLU A 143 2.60 14.63 14.20
CA GLU A 143 1.88 14.82 12.93
C GLU A 143 0.69 13.86 12.80
N ALA A 144 0.84 12.60 13.23
CA ALA A 144 -0.23 11.62 13.25
C ALA A 144 -1.38 12.09 14.17
N GLU A 145 -1.03 12.70 15.31
CA GLU A 145 -2.02 13.27 16.22
C GLU A 145 -2.72 14.51 15.64
N GLU A 146 -1.98 15.39 14.94
CA GLU A 146 -2.59 16.53 14.23
C GLU A 146 -3.53 16.08 13.11
N LEU A 147 -3.11 15.12 12.29
CA LEU A 147 -3.95 14.51 11.25
C LEU A 147 -5.18 13.85 11.87
N TYR A 148 -5.02 13.16 12.99
CA TYR A 148 -6.15 12.56 13.70
C TYR A 148 -7.11 13.62 14.28
N ARG A 149 -6.61 14.79 14.69
CA ARG A 149 -7.48 15.92 15.08
C ARG A 149 -8.31 16.44 13.91
N LEU A 150 -7.81 16.41 12.68
CA LEU A 150 -8.61 16.76 11.49
C LEU A 150 -9.78 15.80 11.26
N LEU A 151 -9.67 14.56 11.73
CA LEU A 151 -10.77 13.59 11.71
C LEU A 151 -11.82 13.85 12.81
N GLN A 152 -11.51 14.66 13.82
CA GLN A 152 -12.46 15.01 14.87
C GLN A 152 -13.34 16.21 14.43
N PRO A 153 -14.66 16.15 14.69
CA PRO A 153 -15.59 17.24 14.35
C PRO A 153 -15.39 18.49 15.19
#